data_AF-A0A954K9Y9-F1
#
_entry.id   AF-A0A954K9Y9-F1
#
_cell.length_a   1.000
_cell.length_b   1.000
_cell.length_c   1.000
_cell.angle_alpha   90.00
_cell.angle_beta   90.00
_cell.angle_gamma   90.00
#
_symmetry.space_group_name_H-M   'P 1'
#
loop_
_entity.id
_entity.type
_entity.pdbx_description
1 polymer ?
#
loop_
_entity_poly.entity_id
_entity_poly.type
_entity_poly.pdbx_seq_one_letter_code
_entity_poly.pdbx_strand_id
1 'polypeptide(L)'
;MKSPNETDFEQLPSDLMLKINQLCDRYESELRQGDLPSINAYLDDVAVDFREVILKELIPLEVEHRCQQGETPESSEYLRQFPVLDQ
;
A
#
# COMPACT_ATOMS: atom_id res chain seq x y z
N MET A 1 21.63 11.55 2.50
CA MET A 1 20.73 11.80 1.37
C MET A 1 19.45 11.04 1.69
N LYS A 2 18.48 11.67 2.37
CA LYS A 2 17.18 11.03 2.63
C LYS A 2 16.42 11.07 1.31
N SER A 3 16.03 9.90 0.82
CA SER A 3 15.22 9.77 -0.37
C SER A 3 13.92 10.56 -0.17
N PRO A 4 13.37 11.23 -1.19
CA PRO A 4 12.16 12.05 -1.06
C PRO A 4 10.91 11.28 -0.62
N ASN A 5 11.00 9.97 -0.43
CA ASN A 5 9.87 9.11 -0.09
C ASN A 5 9.78 8.67 1.39
N GLU A 6 10.83 8.89 2.20
CA GLU A 6 10.81 8.49 3.63
C GLU A 6 10.11 9.53 4.54
N THR A 7 9.80 10.72 4.01
CA THR A 7 9.43 11.86 4.87
C THR A 7 7.92 12.07 4.99
N ASP A 8 7.10 11.49 4.12
CA ASP A 8 5.66 11.75 4.14
C ASP A 8 4.99 11.14 5.38
N PHE A 9 5.25 9.85 5.65
CA PHE A 9 4.64 9.13 6.77
C PHE A 9 5.06 9.63 8.16
N GLU A 10 6.35 9.96 8.34
CA GLU A 10 6.89 10.48 9.60
C GLU A 10 6.35 11.88 9.94
N GLN A 11 5.79 12.61 8.96
CA GLN A 11 5.22 13.95 9.13
C GLN A 11 3.71 13.96 9.31
N LEU A 12 3.05 12.79 9.22
CA LEU A 12 1.60 12.69 9.40
C LEU A 12 1.20 12.86 10.87
N PRO A 13 0.03 13.44 11.14
CA PRO A 13 -0.52 13.46 12.49
C PRO A 13 -0.70 12.03 13.01
N SER A 14 -0.41 11.81 14.30
CA SER A 14 -0.36 10.47 14.90
C SER A 14 -1.67 9.68 14.76
N ASP A 15 -2.82 10.36 14.75
CA ASP A 15 -4.13 9.74 14.50
C ASP A 15 -4.20 9.09 13.11
N LEU A 16 -3.66 9.78 12.11
CA LEU A 16 -3.68 9.33 10.73
C LEU A 16 -2.62 8.24 10.49
N MET A 17 -1.45 8.37 11.11
CA MET A 17 -0.42 7.34 11.14
C MET A 17 -0.95 6.04 11.77
N LEU A 18 -1.74 6.13 12.83
CA LEU A 18 -2.42 4.99 13.45
C LEU A 18 -3.47 4.39 12.51
N LYS A 19 -4.27 5.22 11.82
CA LYS A 19 -5.26 4.75 10.85
C LYS A 19 -4.61 3.97 9.70
N ILE A 20 -3.50 4.46 9.16
CA ILE A 20 -2.76 3.77 8.10
C ILE A 20 -2.15 2.46 8.61
N ASN A 21 -1.53 2.45 9.79
CA ASN A 21 -1.03 1.21 10.39
C ASN A 21 -2.13 0.16 10.55
N GLN A 22 -3.32 0.55 11.01
CA GLN A 22 -4.47 -0.36 11.14
C GLN A 22 -4.95 -0.90 9.78
N LEU A 23 -4.94 -0.06 8.73
CA LEU A 23 -5.28 -0.48 7.38
C LEU A 23 -4.26 -1.50 6.85
N CYS A 24 -2.97 -1.24 7.03
CA CYS A 24 -1.90 -2.16 6.64
C CYS A 24 -1.99 -3.49 7.39
N ASP A 25 -2.17 -3.46 8.72
CA ASP A 25 -2.31 -4.68 9.54
C ASP A 25 -3.50 -5.53 9.09
N ARG A 26 -4.64 -4.89 8.82
CA ARG A 26 -5.83 -5.57 8.29
C ARG A 26 -5.56 -6.20 6.92
N TYR A 27 -4.95 -5.44 6.01
CA TYR A 27 -4.63 -5.90 4.66
C TYR A 27 -3.67 -7.10 4.69
N GLU A 28 -2.60 -7.00 5.48
CA GLU A 28 -1.63 -8.07 5.66
C GLU A 28 -2.29 -9.32 6.25
N SER A 29 -3.18 -9.15 7.23
CA SER A 29 -3.92 -10.26 7.84
C SER A 29 -4.80 -10.97 6.81
N GLU A 30 -5.55 -10.23 5.99
CA GLU A 30 -6.37 -10.78 4.90
C GLU A 30 -5.50 -11.52 3.86
N LEU A 31 -4.38 -10.93 3.44
CA LEU A 31 -3.41 -11.60 2.56
C LEU A 31 -2.90 -12.91 3.18
N ARG A 32 -2.55 -12.92 4.46
CA ARG A 32 -2.08 -14.13 5.16
C ARG A 32 -3.16 -15.21 5.29
N GLN A 33 -4.45 -14.86 5.27
CA GLN A 33 -5.54 -15.84 5.20
C GLN A 33 -5.67 -16.47 3.80
N GLY A 34 -4.97 -15.92 2.79
CA GLY A 34 -5.07 -16.32 1.39
C GLY A 34 -6.12 -15.54 0.60
N ASP A 35 -6.74 -14.51 1.19
CA ASP A 35 -7.60 -13.58 0.47
C ASP A 35 -6.74 -12.56 -0.31
N LEU A 36 -7.26 -12.09 -1.44
CA LEU A 36 -6.67 -10.98 -2.22
C LEU A 36 -7.58 -9.76 -2.10
N PRO A 37 -7.54 -9.04 -0.97
CA PRO A 37 -8.29 -7.81 -0.80
C PRO A 37 -7.92 -6.78 -1.87
N SER A 38 -8.91 -6.07 -2.41
CA SER A 38 -8.63 -5.03 -3.41
C SER A 38 -8.05 -3.79 -2.75
N ILE A 39 -6.80 -3.43 -3.07
CA ILE A 39 -6.17 -2.18 -2.66
C ILE A 39 -7.07 -0.97 -2.93
N ASN A 40 -7.78 -0.93 -4.07
CA ASN A 40 -8.74 0.12 -4.40
C ASN A 40 -9.82 0.34 -3.34
N ALA A 41 -10.29 -0.72 -2.67
CA ALA A 41 -11.29 -0.60 -1.61
C ALA A 41 -10.72 0.11 -0.36
N TYR A 42 -9.44 -0.12 -0.07
CA TYR A 42 -8.72 0.57 1.00
C TYR A 42 -8.46 2.05 0.66
N LEU A 43 -8.30 2.37 -0.63
CA LEU A 43 -8.13 3.75 -1.11
C LEU A 43 -9.41 4.58 -1.14
N ASP A 44 -10.59 3.93 -1.13
CA ASP A 44 -11.87 4.62 -1.10
C ASP A 44 -12.15 5.24 0.28
N ASP A 45 -11.68 4.59 1.37
CA ASP A 45 -11.85 5.06 2.75
C ASP A 45 -10.83 6.13 3.17
N VAL A 46 -9.86 6.45 2.31
CA VAL A 46 -8.75 7.37 2.61
C VAL A 46 -8.71 8.55 1.65
N ALA A 47 -8.29 9.70 2.20
CA ALA A 47 -8.12 10.91 1.41
C ALA A 47 -7.03 10.73 0.35
N VAL A 48 -7.21 11.44 -0.77
CA VAL A 48 -6.37 11.32 -1.97
C VAL A 48 -4.89 11.61 -1.64
N ASP A 49 -4.63 12.59 -0.76
CA ASP A 49 -3.28 12.96 -0.32
C ASP A 49 -2.49 11.79 0.32
N PHE A 50 -3.16 10.80 0.90
CA PHE A 50 -2.50 9.66 1.56
C PHE A 50 -2.54 8.38 0.74
N ARG A 51 -3.22 8.38 -0.41
CA ARG A 51 -3.32 7.19 -1.28
C ARG A 51 -1.95 6.72 -1.73
N GLU A 52 -1.07 7.66 -2.06
CA GLU A 52 0.28 7.36 -2.52
C GLU A 52 1.11 6.67 -1.43
N VAL A 53 0.99 7.14 -0.19
CA VAL A 53 1.67 6.54 0.97
C VAL A 53 1.14 5.14 1.24
N ILE A 54 -0.19 4.98 1.29
CA ILE A 54 -0.82 3.68 1.53
C ILE A 54 -0.46 2.69 0.42
N LEU A 55 -0.45 3.12 -0.84
CA LEU A 55 -0.05 2.28 -1.96
C LEU A 55 1.39 1.77 -1.81
N LYS A 56 2.31 2.65 -1.41
CA LYS A 56 3.72 2.29 -1.19
C LYS A 56 3.91 1.28 -0.04
N GLU A 57 2.98 1.26 0.92
CA GLU A 57 2.97 0.27 2.02
C GLU A 57 2.24 -1.04 1.64
N LEU A 58 1.14 -0.98 0.87
CA LEU A 58 0.31 -2.16 0.56
C LEU A 58 0.83 -2.99 -0.62
N ILE A 59 1.36 -2.35 -1.66
CA ILE A 59 1.90 -3.05 -2.84
C ILE A 59 2.99 -4.06 -2.49
N PRO A 60 4.03 -3.73 -1.68
CA PRO A 60 5.04 -4.71 -1.33
C PRO A 60 4.46 -5.93 -0.61
N LEU A 61 3.47 -5.74 0.29
CA LEU A 61 2.80 -6.85 0.99
C LEU A 61 2.10 -7.80 0.01
N GLU A 62 1.36 -7.25 -0.96
CA GLU A 62 0.70 -8.04 -2.00
C GLU A 62 1.72 -8.73 -2.92
N VAL A 63 2.77 -8.02 -3.32
CA VAL A 63 3.84 -8.56 -4.15
C VAL A 63 4.53 -9.74 -3.46
N GLU A 64 4.88 -9.60 -2.19
CA GLU A 64 5.50 -10.66 -1.40
C GLU A 64 4.56 -11.86 -1.27
N HIS A 65 3.27 -11.63 -1.00
CA HIS A 65 2.28 -12.70 -0.90
C HIS A 65 2.11 -13.44 -2.23
N ARG A 66 1.93 -12.72 -3.35
CA ARG A 66 1.83 -13.31 -4.70
C ARG A 66 3.09 -14.07 -5.09
N CYS A 67 4.27 -13.54 -4.73
CA CYS A 67 5.55 -14.21 -4.93
C CYS A 67 5.65 -15.54 -4.16
N GLN A 68 5.14 -15.59 -2.92
CA GLN A 68 5.05 -16.84 -2.16
C GLN A 68 4.10 -17.88 -2.79
N GLN A 69 3.07 -17.42 -3.50
CA GLN A 69 2.17 -18.29 -4.29
C GLN A 69 2.79 -18.72 -5.63
N GLY A 70 3.99 -18.24 -5.96
CA GLY A 70 4.70 -18.56 -7.21
C GLY A 70 4.33 -17.64 -8.39
N GLU A 71 3.59 -16.56 -8.15
CA GLU A 71 3.37 -15.51 -9.15
C GLU A 71 4.56 -14.53 -9.20
N THR A 72 4.76 -13.87 -10.33
CA THR A 72 5.75 -12.79 -10.48
C THR A 72 5.02 -11.50 -10.86
N PRO A 73 4.50 -10.76 -9.86
CA PRO A 73 3.78 -9.52 -10.14
C PRO A 73 4.74 -8.44 -10.64
N GLU A 74 4.36 -7.75 -11.72
CA GLU A 74 5.20 -6.72 -12.34
C GLU A 74 4.87 -5.34 -11.76
N SER A 75 5.90 -4.53 -11.48
CA SER A 75 5.73 -3.13 -11.06
C SER A 75 4.89 -2.32 -12.06
N SER A 76 5.03 -2.60 -13.35
CA SER A 76 4.27 -1.97 -14.43
C SER A 76 2.76 -2.18 -14.32
N GLU A 77 2.30 -3.30 -13.76
CA GLU A 77 0.88 -3.59 -13.52
C GLU A 77 0.33 -2.61 -12.49
N TYR A 78 1.04 -2.45 -11.37
CA TYR A 78 0.67 -1.52 -10.31
C TYR A 78 0.74 -0.06 -10.78
N LEU A 79 1.71 0.33 -11.61
CA LEU A 79 1.77 1.68 -12.18
C LEU A 79 0.58 1.97 -13.13
N ARG A 80 0.16 0.98 -13.93
CA ARG A 80 -1.03 1.12 -14.79
C ARG A 80 -2.31 1.20 -13.98
N GLN A 81 -2.40 0.42 -12.90
CA GLN A 81 -3.57 0.40 -12.02
C GLN A 81 -3.63 1.64 -11.12
N PHE A 82 -2.46 2.15 -10.70
CA PHE A 82 -2.29 3.28 -9.79
C PHE A 82 -1.30 4.29 -10.38
N PRO A 83 -1.75 5.13 -11.33
CA PRO A 83 -0.89 6.13 -11.97
C PRO A 83 -0.35 7.20 -11.01
N VAL A 84 -0.93 7.30 -9.81
CA VAL A 84 -0.45 8.19 -8.75
C VAL A 84 0.98 7.83 -8.26
N LEU A 85 1.45 6.62 -8.53
CA LEU A 85 2.81 6.17 -8.16
C LEU A 85 3.91 6.64 -9.13
N ASP A 86 3.53 7.13 -10.31
CA ASP A 86 4.44 7.67 -11.33
C ASP A 86 4.59 9.21 -11.22
N GLN A 87 4.06 9.81 -10.15
CA GLN A 87 4.03 11.27 -9.93
C GLN A 87 5.36 11.85 -9.42
#